data_AF-A0A357TGP2-F1
#
_entry.id   AF-A0A357TGP2-F1
#
_cell.length_a   1.000
_cell.length_b   1.000
_cell.length_c   1.000
_cell.angle_alpha   90.00
_cell.angle_beta   90.00
_cell.angle_gamma   90.00
#
_symmetry.space_group_name_H-M   'P 1'
#
loop_
_entity.id
_entity.type
_entity.pdbx_description
1 polymer ?
#
loop_
_entity_poly.entity_id
_entity_poly.type
_entity_poly.pdbx_seq_one_letter_code
_entity_poly.pdbx_strand_id
1 'polypeptide(L)'
;MRVRSLLFLIATLAWPSAKDTPVLQDGLAVTFQPAVGGSADHTVRPHFMLYVQVGEAPSPFVSPGPFTAEWEGVIHLDLRDRFIFQAELNGSLKLELNGNPVMEVTGTGGMTEPTKRIRLNSRSNTLKATFTSPEKGDAFFRLYWSTPDYGNEPIPPKYLKHAPNENLAKGKALRRGRQLAAEHRCFKCHAADAPVKGMPELAMDAPSFEGIGLRRGVDWMADWVLYPKKLRPSAKMPAMLHEATAESDARAIAAYLGSLKSGQPVKPVPVDADAISAGQALYKQLNCAACHALEKEPAAPGKLALGQAQRKFGQAGALSAFLQNPQSHYKWIRMPNFALAEKEANALAAFLFSEAAPAKTDSPDSDASKIAAGKKMVSSQGCLNCHSMKLENSFSVAAISDSAKGCLADSPAGSTVRFGLAAEERVALRLFLKEGRESLGQASLAEFALRQTDDSNCRNCHGQMESVPPFDVLGGKLKPGWAEKLLLGTLGERPRPWLHARMPAFPARASGVAKGLAMLNGHSPVTPEEPALDPEKAKIGRKLVSANGGFFC
;
A
#
# COMPACT_ATOMS: atom_id res chain seq x y z
N MET A 1 8.66 1.09 68.71
CA MET A 1 7.56 0.10 68.66
C MET A 1 6.27 0.80 68.28
N ARG A 2 5.45 0.18 67.42
CA ARG A 2 4.12 0.58 66.92
C ARG A 2 4.03 1.16 65.49
N VAL A 3 3.99 0.19 64.56
CA VAL A 3 3.07 0.00 63.41
C VAL A 3 2.71 1.25 62.58
N ARG A 4 3.30 1.33 61.38
CA ARG A 4 2.73 2.07 60.23
C ARG A 4 1.94 1.08 59.38
N SER A 5 0.63 1.30 59.30
CA SER A 5 -0.29 0.55 58.44
C SER A 5 0.01 0.81 56.96
N LEU A 6 0.42 -0.23 56.23
CA LEU A 6 0.36 -0.27 54.78
C LEU A 6 -1.10 -0.48 54.37
N LEU A 7 -1.73 0.51 53.73
CA LEU A 7 -2.92 0.27 52.91
C LEU A 7 -2.46 -0.41 51.62
N PHE A 8 -2.72 -1.72 51.50
CA PHE A 8 -2.69 -2.42 50.23
C PHE A 8 -3.91 -1.99 49.41
N LEU A 9 -3.68 -1.24 48.34
CA LEU A 9 -4.67 -1.02 47.28
C LEU A 9 -4.77 -2.34 46.49
N ILE A 10 -5.71 -3.21 46.86
CA ILE A 10 -6.08 -4.36 46.05
C ILE A 10 -6.88 -3.82 44.87
N ALA A 11 -6.23 -3.67 43.72
CA ALA A 11 -6.92 -3.50 42.46
C ALA A 11 -7.66 -4.80 42.15
N THR A 12 -8.95 -4.85 42.48
CA THR A 12 -9.84 -5.90 42.01
C THR A 12 -9.91 -5.80 40.49
N LEU A 13 -9.23 -6.74 39.81
CA LEU A 13 -9.47 -7.07 38.42
C LEU A 13 -10.94 -7.49 38.31
N ALA A 14 -11.81 -6.54 37.98
CA ALA A 14 -13.15 -6.83 37.55
C ALA A 14 -13.06 -7.61 36.24
N TRP A 15 -13.26 -8.93 36.32
CA TRP A 15 -13.56 -9.75 35.15
C TRP A 15 -14.82 -9.16 34.48
N PRO A 16 -14.80 -8.85 33.18
CA PRO A 16 -16.02 -8.50 32.48
C PRO A 16 -16.90 -9.76 32.42
N SER A 17 -17.95 -9.77 33.25
CA SER A 17 -19.08 -10.66 33.06
C SER A 17 -20.05 -10.00 32.08
N ALA A 18 -19.91 -10.36 30.81
CA ALA A 18 -20.95 -10.39 29.80
C ALA A 18 -20.43 -11.28 28.67
N LYS A 19 -21.30 -12.13 28.11
CA LYS A 19 -21.01 -12.88 26.88
C LYS A 19 -20.87 -11.88 25.72
N ASP A 20 -19.71 -11.23 25.62
CA ASP A 20 -19.39 -10.38 24.48
C ASP A 20 -19.21 -11.29 23.27
N THR A 21 -20.24 -11.34 22.42
CA THR A 21 -20.08 -11.94 21.10
C THR A 21 -18.98 -11.14 20.41
N PRO A 22 -17.86 -11.76 20.01
CA PRO A 22 -16.73 -11.01 19.47
C PRO A 22 -17.19 -10.21 18.25
N VAL A 23 -16.82 -8.93 18.21
CA VAL A 23 -17.16 -8.04 17.10
C VAL A 23 -16.58 -8.62 15.82
N LEU A 24 -17.46 -8.97 14.89
CA LEU A 24 -17.09 -9.51 13.60
C LEU A 24 -16.29 -8.49 12.78
N GLN A 25 -15.21 -8.94 12.15
CA GLN A 25 -14.32 -8.13 11.31
C GLN A 25 -14.55 -8.45 9.83
N ASP A 26 -14.21 -7.51 8.94
CA ASP A 26 -14.39 -7.66 7.49
C ASP A 26 -13.52 -8.78 6.89
N GLY A 27 -14.06 -9.44 5.86
CA GLY A 27 -13.39 -10.53 5.14
C GLY A 27 -13.55 -11.90 5.81
N LEU A 28 -13.01 -12.92 5.16
CA LEU A 28 -13.02 -14.30 5.65
C LEU A 28 -11.64 -14.68 6.19
N ALA A 29 -11.63 -15.47 7.26
CA ALA A 29 -10.42 -16.14 7.72
C ALA A 29 -10.05 -17.22 6.70
N VAL A 30 -8.77 -17.33 6.35
CA VAL A 30 -8.25 -18.41 5.52
C VAL A 30 -7.00 -19.00 6.15
N THR A 31 -6.96 -20.33 6.18
CA THR A 31 -5.77 -21.11 6.52
C THR A 31 -5.24 -21.74 5.25
N PHE A 32 -4.02 -21.39 4.86
CA PHE A 32 -3.30 -22.05 3.76
C PHE A 32 -2.41 -23.13 4.35
N GLN A 33 -2.63 -24.37 3.94
CA GLN A 33 -1.84 -25.52 4.35
C GLN A 33 -1.13 -26.11 3.13
N PRO A 34 0.22 -26.14 3.08
CA PRO A 34 0.94 -26.88 2.05
C PRO A 34 0.65 -28.38 2.14
N ALA A 35 0.55 -29.05 0.99
CA ALA A 35 0.24 -30.47 0.92
C ALA A 35 1.39 -31.37 1.44
N VAL A 36 2.64 -30.90 1.34
CA VAL A 36 3.84 -31.66 1.72
C VAL A 36 4.71 -30.84 2.67
N GLY A 37 4.60 -31.15 3.97
CA GLY A 37 5.42 -30.53 5.02
C GLY A 37 5.24 -29.00 5.14
N GLY A 38 5.83 -28.41 6.18
CA GLY A 38 5.77 -26.97 6.42
C GLY A 38 4.57 -26.52 7.27
N SER A 39 4.67 -25.29 7.76
CA SER A 39 3.66 -24.68 8.63
C SER A 39 2.49 -24.11 7.83
N ALA A 40 1.30 -24.16 8.42
CA ALA A 40 0.15 -23.42 7.93
C ALA A 40 0.38 -21.90 8.07
N ASP A 41 -0.20 -21.14 7.16
CA ASP A 41 -0.35 -19.70 7.30
C ASP A 41 -1.81 -19.32 7.49
N HIS A 42 -2.07 -18.37 8.39
CA HIS A 42 -3.40 -17.89 8.72
C HIS A 42 -3.49 -16.40 8.36
N THR A 43 -4.50 -16.05 7.57
CA THR A 43 -4.70 -14.67 7.13
C THR A 43 -6.16 -14.38 6.86
N VAL A 44 -6.45 -13.13 6.48
CA VAL A 44 -7.79 -12.69 6.10
C VAL A 44 -7.79 -12.31 4.63
N ARG A 45 -8.83 -12.73 3.90
CA ARG A 45 -9.04 -12.35 2.51
C ARG A 45 -10.36 -11.57 2.39
N PRO A 46 -10.36 -10.42 1.68
CA PRO A 46 -11.57 -9.61 1.52
C PRO A 46 -12.60 -10.25 0.58
N HIS A 47 -12.15 -11.10 -0.34
CA HIS A 47 -12.98 -11.76 -1.35
C HIS A 47 -12.95 -13.27 -1.15
N PHE A 48 -14.07 -13.95 -1.40
CA PHE A 48 -14.15 -15.41 -1.35
C PHE A 48 -13.83 -16.03 -2.72
N MET A 49 -12.58 -15.84 -3.13
CA MET A 49 -12.02 -16.30 -4.39
C MET A 49 -10.49 -16.29 -4.31
N LEU A 50 -9.84 -17.06 -5.17
CA LEU A 50 -8.40 -17.26 -5.13
C LEU A 50 -7.86 -17.55 -6.52
N TYR A 51 -6.67 -17.03 -6.83
CA TYR A 51 -5.86 -17.46 -7.96
C TYR A 51 -4.40 -17.61 -7.52
N VAL A 52 -3.80 -18.75 -7.84
CA VAL A 52 -2.39 -19.06 -7.59
C VAL A 52 -1.84 -19.70 -8.85
N GLN A 53 -0.75 -19.14 -9.37
CA GLN A 53 -0.07 -19.70 -10.54
C GLN A 53 0.58 -21.04 -10.18
N VAL A 54 0.67 -21.95 -11.15
CA VAL A 54 1.37 -23.22 -10.98
C VAL A 54 2.79 -23.01 -10.45
N GLY A 55 3.14 -23.75 -9.40
CA GLY A 55 4.46 -23.67 -8.76
C GLY A 55 4.68 -22.46 -7.83
N GLU A 56 3.71 -21.56 -7.70
CA GLU A 56 3.75 -20.45 -6.74
C GLU A 56 3.04 -20.80 -5.42
N ALA A 57 3.24 -19.97 -4.39
CA ALA A 57 2.60 -20.12 -3.09
C ALA A 57 1.33 -19.25 -2.96
N PRO A 58 0.25 -19.72 -2.29
CA PRO A 58 -0.94 -18.90 -2.02
C PRO A 58 -0.67 -17.76 -1.02
N SER A 59 0.43 -17.85 -0.28
CA SER A 59 0.87 -16.91 0.75
C SER A 59 2.39 -16.92 0.84
N PRO A 60 3.06 -15.79 1.13
CA PRO A 60 4.52 -15.76 1.28
C PRO A 60 5.02 -16.53 2.51
N PHE A 61 4.13 -17.04 3.38
CA PHE A 61 4.46 -17.78 4.60
C PHE A 61 4.23 -19.30 4.47
N VAL A 62 3.90 -19.79 3.28
CA VAL A 62 3.84 -21.23 3.00
C VAL A 62 4.80 -21.59 1.87
N SER A 63 5.24 -22.84 1.82
CA SER A 63 6.07 -23.32 0.71
C SER A 63 5.28 -23.31 -0.61
N PRO A 64 5.92 -22.98 -1.75
CA PRO A 64 5.28 -23.11 -3.05
C PRO A 64 4.93 -24.56 -3.39
N GLY A 65 3.85 -24.76 -4.15
CA GLY A 65 3.38 -26.08 -4.58
C GLY A 65 1.92 -26.36 -4.20
N PRO A 66 1.47 -27.63 -4.26
CA PRO A 66 0.10 -28.00 -3.94
C PRO A 66 -0.28 -27.62 -2.50
N PHE A 67 -1.52 -27.17 -2.30
CA PHE A 67 -2.02 -26.67 -1.03
C PHE A 67 -3.52 -26.92 -0.87
N THR A 68 -3.97 -26.82 0.38
CA THR A 68 -5.39 -26.62 0.73
C THR A 68 -5.59 -25.21 1.29
N ALA A 69 -6.75 -24.63 1.02
CA ALA A 69 -7.19 -23.35 1.58
C ALA A 69 -8.52 -23.56 2.31
N GLU A 70 -8.48 -23.45 3.63
CA GLU A 70 -9.66 -23.58 4.49
C GLU A 70 -10.18 -22.18 4.82
N TRP A 71 -11.42 -21.90 4.42
CA TRP A 71 -12.08 -20.62 4.60
C TRP A 71 -13.13 -20.74 5.68
N GLU A 72 -13.11 -19.82 6.64
CA GLU A 72 -14.08 -19.76 7.73
C GLU A 72 -14.57 -18.33 7.96
N GLY A 73 -15.86 -18.20 8.24
CA GLY A 73 -16.46 -16.92 8.59
C GLY A 73 -17.98 -16.98 8.54
N VAL A 74 -18.59 -15.84 8.22
CA VAL A 74 -20.03 -15.70 8.05
C VAL A 74 -20.36 -14.84 6.84
N ILE A 75 -21.49 -15.17 6.20
CA ILE A 75 -22.22 -14.26 5.32
C ILE A 75 -23.22 -13.50 6.20
N HIS A 76 -23.01 -12.21 6.40
CA HIS A 76 -23.85 -11.34 7.22
C HIS A 76 -24.84 -10.57 6.35
N LEU A 77 -26.12 -10.92 6.40
CA LEU A 77 -27.18 -10.31 5.58
C LEU A 77 -28.10 -9.42 6.41
N ASP A 78 -28.61 -8.33 5.83
CA ASP A 78 -29.64 -7.53 6.50
C ASP A 78 -30.98 -8.26 6.56
N LEU A 79 -31.33 -8.92 5.45
CA LEU A 79 -32.57 -9.64 5.26
C LEU A 79 -32.30 -11.09 4.86
N ARG A 80 -33.19 -11.99 5.30
CA ARG A 80 -33.19 -13.38 4.84
C ARG A 80 -33.56 -13.45 3.37
N ASP A 81 -32.95 -14.36 2.63
CA ASP A 81 -33.26 -14.58 1.21
C ASP A 81 -32.87 -16.01 0.77
N ARG A 82 -33.13 -16.35 -0.50
CA ARG A 82 -32.75 -17.60 -1.14
C ARG A 82 -31.76 -17.35 -2.27
N PHE A 83 -30.60 -17.98 -2.17
CA PHE A 83 -29.50 -17.82 -3.12
C PHE A 83 -29.25 -19.12 -3.88
N ILE A 84 -28.81 -18.98 -5.12
CA ILE A 84 -28.23 -20.06 -5.92
C ILE A 84 -26.72 -19.83 -5.96
N PHE A 85 -25.92 -20.89 -5.77
CA PHE A 85 -24.47 -20.81 -5.82
C PHE A 85 -23.93 -21.52 -7.06
N GLN A 86 -22.91 -20.93 -7.67
CA GLN A 86 -22.12 -21.53 -8.74
C GLN A 86 -20.65 -21.18 -8.56
N ALA A 87 -19.76 -22.07 -8.96
CA ALA A 87 -18.34 -21.83 -8.92
C ALA A 87 -17.70 -21.96 -10.31
N GLU A 88 -16.65 -21.19 -10.54
CA GLU A 88 -15.69 -21.43 -11.63
C GLU A 88 -14.37 -21.81 -11.00
N LEU A 89 -13.84 -23.01 -11.28
CA LEU A 89 -12.63 -23.49 -10.59
C LEU A 89 -11.75 -24.43 -11.43
N ASN A 90 -10.45 -24.38 -11.17
CA ASN A 90 -9.51 -25.46 -11.44
C ASN A 90 -8.98 -25.97 -10.09
N GLY A 91 -9.38 -27.18 -9.69
CA GLY A 91 -9.19 -27.74 -8.35
C GLY A 91 -10.48 -28.38 -7.80
N SER A 92 -10.55 -28.57 -6.48
CA SER A 92 -11.74 -29.10 -5.79
C SER A 92 -12.22 -28.11 -4.73
N LEU A 93 -13.54 -27.88 -4.65
CA LEU A 93 -14.17 -27.00 -3.65
C LEU A 93 -15.27 -27.74 -2.90
N LYS A 94 -15.20 -27.69 -1.57
CA LYS A 94 -16.28 -28.08 -0.65
C LYS A 94 -16.79 -26.83 0.05
N LEU A 95 -18.11 -26.63 0.09
CA LEU A 95 -18.77 -25.49 0.72
C LEU A 95 -19.89 -25.97 1.65
N GLU A 96 -19.85 -25.49 2.88
CA GLU A 96 -20.88 -25.69 3.88
C GLU A 96 -21.43 -24.33 4.35
N LEU A 97 -22.77 -24.23 4.41
CA LEU A 97 -23.46 -23.06 4.96
C LEU A 97 -24.35 -23.50 6.11
N ASN A 98 -24.22 -22.83 7.27
CA ASN A 98 -24.97 -23.18 8.48
C ASN A 98 -24.81 -24.66 8.88
N GLY A 99 -23.62 -25.24 8.66
CA GLY A 99 -23.30 -26.65 8.93
C GLY A 99 -23.90 -27.66 7.95
N ASN A 100 -24.54 -27.20 6.86
CA ASN A 100 -25.08 -28.08 5.83
C ASN A 100 -24.20 -28.03 4.58
N PRO A 101 -23.84 -29.17 3.97
CA PRO A 101 -23.12 -29.18 2.71
C PRO A 101 -23.99 -28.59 1.59
N VAL A 102 -23.46 -27.59 0.90
CA VAL A 102 -24.14 -26.85 -0.18
C VAL A 102 -23.57 -27.22 -1.54
N MET A 103 -22.26 -27.45 -1.62
CA MET A 103 -21.55 -27.75 -2.86
C MET A 103 -20.31 -28.60 -2.57
N GLU A 104 -20.08 -29.63 -3.38
CA GLU A 104 -18.83 -30.39 -3.44
C GLU A 104 -18.54 -30.68 -4.91
N VAL A 105 -17.55 -29.99 -5.47
CA VAL A 105 -17.29 -29.96 -6.91
C VAL A 105 -15.79 -30.05 -7.19
N THR A 106 -15.43 -30.71 -8.29
CA THR A 106 -14.08 -30.70 -8.85
C THR A 106 -14.17 -30.29 -10.30
N GLY A 107 -13.30 -29.38 -10.73
CA GLY A 107 -13.32 -28.83 -12.08
C GLY A 107 -11.92 -28.53 -12.58
N THR A 108 -11.81 -28.37 -13.90
CA THR A 108 -10.58 -27.98 -14.62
C THR A 108 -10.75 -26.65 -15.37
N GLY A 109 -11.68 -25.82 -14.88
CA GLY A 109 -12.21 -24.63 -15.53
C GLY A 109 -13.71 -24.73 -15.82
N GLY A 110 -14.29 -23.67 -16.37
CA GLY A 110 -15.72 -23.59 -16.67
C GLY A 110 -16.60 -23.41 -15.42
N MET A 111 -17.86 -23.04 -15.65
CA MET A 111 -18.85 -22.86 -14.59
C MET A 111 -19.47 -24.20 -14.18
N THR A 112 -19.62 -24.44 -12.88
CA THR A 112 -20.36 -25.59 -12.35
C THR A 112 -21.86 -25.45 -12.60
N GLU A 113 -22.57 -26.57 -12.49
CA GLU A 113 -24.03 -26.55 -12.35
C GLU A 113 -24.46 -25.72 -11.12
N PRO A 114 -25.60 -25.02 -11.19
CA PRO A 114 -26.15 -24.28 -10.07
C PRO A 114 -26.63 -25.20 -8.95
N THR A 115 -26.42 -24.78 -7.70
CA THR A 115 -27.05 -25.44 -6.56
C THR A 115 -28.57 -25.29 -6.61
N LYS A 116 -29.27 -26.08 -5.79
CA LYS A 116 -30.65 -25.73 -5.41
C LYS A 116 -30.66 -24.37 -4.70
N ARG A 117 -31.84 -23.73 -4.63
CA ARG A 117 -32.03 -22.51 -3.86
C ARG A 117 -31.77 -22.76 -2.36
N ILE A 118 -30.71 -22.18 -1.83
CA ILE A 118 -30.31 -22.27 -0.42
C ILE A 118 -30.86 -21.06 0.33
N ARG A 119 -31.56 -21.30 1.43
CA ARG A 119 -32.07 -20.23 2.29
C ARG A 119 -30.97 -19.75 3.23
N LEU A 120 -30.69 -18.45 3.20
CA LEU A 120 -29.87 -17.77 4.20
C LEU A 120 -30.77 -16.93 5.12
N ASN A 121 -30.43 -16.92 6.40
CA ASN A 121 -31.12 -16.14 7.42
C ASN A 121 -30.65 -14.68 7.40
N SER A 122 -31.41 -13.78 8.03
CA SER A 122 -30.88 -12.47 8.36
C SER A 122 -29.77 -12.59 9.41
N ARG A 123 -28.88 -11.60 9.43
CA ARG A 123 -27.63 -11.56 10.20
C ARG A 123 -26.67 -12.66 9.74
N SER A 124 -26.01 -13.33 10.67
CA SER A 124 -24.90 -14.23 10.40
C SER A 124 -25.34 -15.61 9.92
N ASN A 125 -24.78 -16.03 8.79
CA ASN A 125 -24.86 -17.40 8.29
C ASN A 125 -23.45 -17.97 8.26
N THR A 126 -23.19 -19.09 8.96
CA THR A 126 -21.84 -19.64 9.01
C THR A 126 -21.43 -20.13 7.63
N LEU A 127 -20.17 -19.86 7.28
CA LEU A 127 -19.54 -20.26 6.03
C LEU A 127 -18.28 -21.03 6.38
N LYS A 128 -18.19 -22.26 5.87
CA LYS A 128 -16.96 -23.05 5.85
C LYS A 128 -16.72 -23.56 4.46
N ALA A 129 -15.49 -23.47 3.98
CA ALA A 129 -15.15 -24.06 2.71
C ALA A 129 -13.71 -24.56 2.68
N THR A 130 -13.48 -25.62 1.92
CA THR A 130 -12.14 -26.16 1.69
C THR A 130 -11.92 -26.20 0.19
N PHE A 131 -10.89 -25.49 -0.26
CA PHE A 131 -10.39 -25.56 -1.63
C PHE A 131 -9.09 -26.37 -1.65
N THR A 132 -8.98 -27.33 -2.56
CA THR A 132 -7.75 -28.10 -2.81
C THR A 132 -7.22 -27.77 -4.19
N SER A 133 -5.96 -27.37 -4.27
CA SER A 133 -5.30 -27.06 -5.55
C SER A 133 -5.23 -28.27 -6.47
N PRO A 134 -5.27 -28.10 -7.81
CA PRO A 134 -5.10 -29.19 -8.76
C PRO A 134 -3.65 -29.71 -8.77
N GLU A 135 -3.45 -30.92 -9.27
CA GLU A 135 -2.09 -31.47 -9.48
C GLU A 135 -1.31 -30.74 -10.57
N LYS A 136 -2.02 -30.17 -11.57
CA LYS A 136 -1.45 -29.51 -12.74
C LYS A 136 -2.20 -28.23 -13.08
N GLY A 137 -1.46 -27.23 -13.55
CA GLY A 137 -2.00 -25.94 -13.96
C GLY A 137 -2.26 -25.00 -12.79
N ASP A 138 -2.77 -23.81 -13.11
CA ASP A 138 -3.03 -22.76 -12.14
C ASP A 138 -4.20 -23.14 -11.23
N ALA A 139 -4.06 -22.91 -9.92
CA ALA A 139 -5.11 -23.16 -8.94
C ALA A 139 -6.01 -21.93 -8.82
N PHE A 140 -7.30 -22.05 -9.10
CA PHE A 140 -8.23 -20.96 -8.89
C PHE A 140 -9.63 -21.41 -8.53
N PHE A 141 -10.35 -20.57 -7.80
CA PHE A 141 -11.81 -20.65 -7.70
C PHE A 141 -12.42 -19.25 -7.59
N ARG A 142 -13.61 -19.10 -8.15
CA ARG A 142 -14.48 -17.92 -8.02
C ARG A 142 -15.88 -18.41 -7.67
N LEU A 143 -16.40 -18.03 -6.50
CA LEU A 143 -17.76 -18.36 -6.09
C LEU A 143 -18.71 -17.20 -6.41
N TYR A 144 -19.80 -17.52 -7.06
CA TYR A 144 -20.88 -16.61 -7.41
C TYR A 144 -22.15 -17.00 -6.68
N TRP A 145 -22.97 -16.01 -6.35
CA TRP A 145 -24.33 -16.19 -5.91
C TRP A 145 -25.31 -15.46 -6.84
N SER A 146 -26.58 -15.82 -6.81
CA SER A 146 -27.66 -15.09 -7.46
C SER A 146 -28.96 -15.19 -6.67
N THR A 147 -29.82 -14.19 -6.85
CA THR A 147 -31.20 -14.19 -6.35
C THR A 147 -32.15 -14.20 -7.55
N PRO A 148 -33.47 -14.39 -7.37
CA PRO A 148 -34.41 -14.37 -8.50
C PRO A 148 -34.37 -13.08 -9.33
N ASP A 149 -34.04 -11.94 -8.69
CA ASP A 149 -34.07 -10.61 -9.31
C ASP A 149 -32.72 -10.18 -9.90
N TYR A 150 -31.63 -10.90 -9.59
CA TYR A 150 -30.26 -10.50 -9.97
C TYR A 150 -29.46 -11.68 -10.53
N GLY A 151 -28.67 -11.41 -11.58
CA GLY A 151 -27.78 -12.38 -12.19
C GLY A 151 -26.62 -12.81 -11.28
N ASN A 152 -25.85 -13.80 -11.72
CA ASN A 152 -24.68 -14.27 -10.98
C ASN A 152 -23.67 -13.15 -10.74
N GLU A 153 -23.35 -12.91 -9.47
CA GLU A 153 -22.30 -12.00 -9.06
C GLU A 153 -21.42 -12.64 -7.97
N PRO A 154 -20.14 -12.22 -7.83
CA PRO A 154 -19.35 -12.64 -6.70
C PRO A 154 -19.94 -12.11 -5.39
N ILE A 155 -19.84 -12.87 -4.29
CA ILE A 155 -20.37 -12.44 -2.99
C ILE A 155 -19.69 -11.11 -2.59
N PRO A 156 -20.45 -10.00 -2.43
CA PRO A 156 -19.87 -8.72 -2.11
C PRO A 156 -19.09 -8.74 -0.77
N PRO A 157 -17.86 -8.20 -0.70
CA PRO A 157 -17.04 -8.21 0.52
C PRO A 157 -17.71 -7.64 1.77
N LYS A 158 -18.64 -6.69 1.62
CA LYS A 158 -19.41 -6.11 2.73
C LYS A 158 -20.21 -7.14 3.53
N TYR A 159 -20.58 -8.27 2.91
CA TYR A 159 -21.31 -9.36 3.56
C TYR A 159 -20.38 -10.40 4.19
N LEU A 160 -19.09 -10.40 3.87
CA LEU A 160 -18.13 -11.38 4.37
C LEU A 160 -17.51 -10.89 5.67
N LYS A 161 -17.66 -11.68 6.73
CA LYS A 161 -17.09 -11.35 8.04
C LYS A 161 -16.44 -12.57 8.70
N HIS A 162 -15.54 -12.35 9.65
CA HIS A 162 -14.94 -13.40 10.47
C HIS A 162 -14.83 -12.98 11.94
N ALA A 163 -14.71 -13.96 12.82
CA ALA A 163 -14.37 -13.72 14.22
C ALA A 163 -12.84 -13.66 14.38
N PRO A 164 -12.29 -12.72 15.18
CA PRO A 164 -10.86 -12.69 15.46
C PRO A 164 -10.42 -13.95 16.21
N ASN A 165 -9.18 -14.40 15.97
CA ASN A 165 -8.54 -15.46 16.73
C ASN A 165 -7.01 -15.26 16.81
N GLU A 166 -6.35 -16.00 17.68
CA GLU A 166 -4.90 -15.86 17.95
C GLU A 166 -4.03 -16.16 16.73
N ASN A 167 -4.40 -17.17 15.93
CA ASN A 167 -3.67 -17.53 14.71
C ASN A 167 -3.71 -16.41 13.66
N LEU A 168 -4.89 -15.79 13.45
CA LEU A 168 -5.04 -14.62 12.59
C LEU A 168 -4.27 -13.41 13.13
N ALA A 169 -4.28 -13.20 14.45
CA ALA A 169 -3.51 -12.13 15.07
C ALA A 169 -1.99 -12.32 14.85
N LYS A 170 -1.49 -13.54 15.00
CA LYS A 170 -0.09 -13.90 14.72
C LYS A 170 0.25 -13.71 13.24
N GLY A 171 -0.59 -14.22 12.32
CA GLY A 171 -0.39 -14.07 10.88
C GLY A 171 -0.40 -12.60 10.41
N LYS A 172 -1.26 -11.77 11.01
CA LYS A 172 -1.27 -10.31 10.82
C LYS A 172 0.02 -9.66 11.32
N ALA A 173 0.52 -10.06 12.49
CA ALA A 173 1.75 -9.54 13.05
C ALA A 173 2.99 -9.90 12.20
N LEU A 174 3.08 -11.14 11.68
CA LEU A 174 4.13 -11.57 10.75
C LEU A 174 4.14 -10.72 9.48
N ARG A 175 2.98 -10.52 8.85
CA ARG A 175 2.84 -9.64 7.67
C ARG A 175 3.20 -8.19 7.97
N ARG A 176 2.79 -7.67 9.14
CA ARG A 176 3.14 -6.32 9.57
C ARG A 176 4.65 -6.17 9.75
N GLY A 177 5.31 -7.12 10.41
CA GLY A 177 6.76 -7.14 10.57
C GLY A 177 7.50 -7.20 9.22
N ARG A 178 7.04 -8.07 8.31
CA ARG A 178 7.57 -8.19 6.94
C ARG A 178 7.48 -6.87 6.18
N GLN A 179 6.32 -6.21 6.23
CA GLN A 179 6.09 -4.91 5.61
C GLN A 179 6.98 -3.83 6.24
N LEU A 180 7.04 -3.74 7.56
CA LEU A 180 7.87 -2.78 8.28
C LEU A 180 9.35 -2.91 7.91
N ALA A 181 9.86 -4.14 7.83
CA ALA A 181 11.25 -4.40 7.48
C ALA A 181 11.61 -3.87 6.08
N ALA A 182 10.68 -3.99 5.12
CA ALA A 182 10.84 -3.45 3.78
C ALA A 182 10.66 -1.91 3.74
N GLU A 183 9.61 -1.38 4.38
CA GLU A 183 9.33 0.06 4.44
C GLU A 183 10.44 0.88 5.10
N HIS A 184 11.08 0.31 6.13
CA HIS A 184 12.22 0.91 6.82
C HIS A 184 13.58 0.49 6.25
N ARG A 185 13.59 -0.30 5.16
CA ARG A 185 14.82 -0.69 4.44
C ARG A 185 15.87 -1.34 5.35
N CYS A 186 15.44 -2.17 6.29
CA CYS A 186 16.36 -2.84 7.23
C CYS A 186 17.51 -3.55 6.49
N PHE A 187 17.18 -4.20 5.38
CA PHE A 187 18.11 -4.97 4.55
C PHE A 187 18.97 -4.14 3.58
N LYS A 188 18.86 -2.80 3.60
CA LYS A 188 19.83 -1.92 2.92
C LYS A 188 21.10 -1.71 3.75
N CYS A 189 20.98 -1.72 5.08
CA CYS A 189 22.12 -1.73 5.99
C CYS A 189 22.54 -3.17 6.30
N HIS A 190 21.57 -4.04 6.61
CA HIS A 190 21.79 -5.46 6.89
C HIS A 190 21.76 -6.30 5.60
N ALA A 191 22.62 -5.97 4.63
CA ALA A 191 22.55 -6.53 3.28
C ALA A 191 22.81 -8.05 3.21
N ALA A 192 23.62 -8.60 4.12
CA ALA A 192 23.87 -10.03 4.23
C ALA A 192 22.58 -10.84 4.54
N ASP A 193 21.54 -10.16 5.03
CA ASP A 193 20.28 -10.77 5.41
C ASP A 193 19.21 -10.73 4.30
N ALA A 194 19.47 -10.03 3.19
CA ALA A 194 18.53 -9.80 2.11
C ALA A 194 18.50 -10.99 1.13
N PRO A 195 17.32 -11.50 0.73
CA PRO A 195 17.24 -12.41 -0.39
C PRO A 195 17.49 -11.65 -1.72
N VAL A 196 18.02 -12.36 -2.72
CA VAL A 196 18.34 -11.80 -4.05
C VAL A 196 17.07 -11.51 -4.87
N LYS A 197 16.02 -12.32 -4.70
CA LYS A 197 14.70 -12.19 -5.34
C LYS A 197 13.62 -12.49 -4.30
N GLY A 198 12.41 -11.98 -4.52
CA GLY A 198 11.26 -12.23 -3.63
C GLY A 198 10.36 -11.02 -3.50
N MET A 199 10.19 -10.53 -2.27
CA MET A 199 9.33 -9.38 -1.96
C MET A 199 9.70 -8.15 -2.81
N PRO A 200 8.80 -7.65 -3.69
CA PRO A 200 9.12 -6.53 -4.58
C PRO A 200 9.55 -5.26 -3.83
N GLU A 201 9.00 -5.03 -2.65
CA GLU A 201 9.30 -3.86 -1.81
C GLU A 201 10.76 -3.80 -1.33
N LEU A 202 11.53 -4.89 -1.37
CA LEU A 202 12.96 -4.87 -1.04
C LEU A 202 13.79 -4.06 -2.05
N ALA A 203 13.27 -3.87 -3.26
CA ALA A 203 13.87 -3.02 -4.27
C ALA A 203 13.61 -1.51 -4.04
N MET A 204 12.84 -1.14 -3.01
CA MET A 204 12.63 0.27 -2.66
C MET A 204 13.94 0.94 -2.21
N ASP A 205 14.24 2.06 -2.84
CA ASP A 205 15.36 2.96 -2.53
C ASP A 205 14.86 4.21 -1.80
N ALA A 206 15.71 5.22 -1.63
CA ALA A 206 15.34 6.55 -1.17
C ALA A 206 15.62 7.59 -2.26
N PRO A 207 15.08 8.82 -2.13
CA PRO A 207 15.26 9.85 -3.16
C PRO A 207 16.72 10.14 -3.48
N SER A 208 17.06 10.27 -4.76
CA SER A 208 18.43 10.61 -5.17
C SER A 208 18.85 11.98 -4.64
N PHE A 209 20.14 12.10 -4.29
CA PHE A 209 20.77 13.37 -3.95
C PHE A 209 21.21 14.18 -5.18
N GLU A 210 21.14 13.61 -6.39
CA GLU A 210 21.47 14.33 -7.61
C GLU A 210 20.61 15.61 -7.76
N GLY A 211 21.27 16.75 -7.99
CA GLY A 211 20.62 18.05 -8.13
C GLY A 211 19.75 18.49 -6.95
N ILE A 212 19.88 17.90 -5.76
CA ILE A 212 18.96 18.17 -4.64
C ILE A 212 18.97 19.62 -4.19
N GLY A 213 20.10 20.33 -4.32
CA GLY A 213 20.23 21.75 -3.98
C GLY A 213 19.41 22.69 -4.85
N LEU A 214 18.91 22.24 -6.00
CA LEU A 214 17.94 22.98 -6.83
C LEU A 214 16.48 22.68 -6.46
N ARG A 215 16.24 21.59 -5.70
CA ARG A 215 14.91 21.02 -5.49
C ARG A 215 14.40 21.20 -4.06
N ARG A 216 15.29 21.46 -3.11
CA ARG A 216 14.97 21.52 -1.69
C ARG A 216 15.62 22.72 -1.00
N GLY A 217 14.88 23.34 -0.10
CA GLY A 217 15.42 24.36 0.80
C GLY A 217 16.45 23.75 1.75
N VAL A 218 17.55 24.46 1.97
CA VAL A 218 18.70 23.91 2.71
C VAL A 218 18.43 23.84 4.21
N ASP A 219 17.76 24.83 4.77
CA ASP A 219 17.28 24.82 6.16
C ASP A 219 16.31 23.66 6.41
N TRP A 220 15.39 23.42 5.46
CA TRP A 220 14.47 22.28 5.52
C TRP A 220 15.22 20.95 5.48
N MET A 221 16.29 20.82 4.68
CA MET A 221 17.12 19.61 4.65
C MET A 221 17.81 19.36 5.99
N ALA A 222 18.33 20.40 6.65
CA ALA A 222 18.96 20.27 7.97
C ALA A 222 17.95 19.72 9.00
N ASP A 223 16.76 20.33 9.08
CA ASP A 223 15.70 19.88 9.98
C ASP A 223 15.17 18.48 9.62
N TRP A 224 15.11 18.16 8.32
CA TRP A 224 14.67 16.84 7.86
C TRP A 224 15.64 15.74 8.26
N VAL A 225 16.95 15.98 8.20
CA VAL A 225 17.98 15.01 8.63
C VAL A 225 17.92 14.79 10.15
N LEU A 226 17.69 15.85 10.92
CA LEU A 226 17.58 15.77 12.38
C LEU A 226 16.29 15.13 12.86
N TYR A 227 15.15 15.59 12.32
CA TYR A 227 13.83 15.30 12.88
C TYR A 227 12.79 14.90 11.80
N PRO A 228 13.03 13.84 10.99
CA PRO A 228 12.12 13.47 9.91
C PRO A 228 10.68 13.23 10.40
N LYS A 229 10.50 12.54 11.54
CA LYS A 229 9.18 12.27 12.12
C LYS A 229 8.47 13.50 12.70
N LYS A 230 9.22 14.51 13.16
CA LYS A 230 8.65 15.78 13.61
C LYS A 230 8.08 16.57 12.44
N LEU A 231 8.78 16.57 11.31
CA LEU A 231 8.33 17.24 10.09
C LEU A 231 7.23 16.45 9.36
N ARG A 232 7.29 15.13 9.42
CA ARG A 232 6.29 14.23 8.83
C ARG A 232 6.12 12.99 9.71
N PRO A 233 5.00 12.82 10.43
CA PRO A 233 4.78 11.65 11.30
C PRO A 233 4.92 10.30 10.57
N SER A 234 4.55 10.24 9.29
CA SER A 234 4.68 9.07 8.43
C SER A 234 6.07 8.88 7.78
N ALA A 235 7.08 9.66 8.17
CA ALA A 235 8.43 9.55 7.61
C ALA A 235 9.04 8.16 7.86
N LYS A 236 9.54 7.55 6.78
CA LYS A 236 10.28 6.29 6.80
C LYS A 236 11.79 6.47 6.91
N MET A 237 12.30 7.65 6.55
CA MET A 237 13.70 8.02 6.81
C MET A 237 13.89 8.15 8.33
N PRO A 238 14.85 7.42 8.91
CA PRO A 238 15.16 7.55 10.32
C PRO A 238 15.91 8.87 10.59
N ALA A 239 15.88 9.31 11.86
CA ALA A 239 16.87 10.27 12.31
C ALA A 239 18.23 9.54 12.38
N MET A 240 19.25 10.10 11.73
CA MET A 240 20.58 9.48 11.61
C MET A 240 21.59 10.05 12.62
N LEU A 241 21.29 11.22 13.20
CA LEU A 241 22.22 11.98 14.04
C LEU A 241 21.67 12.10 15.47
N HIS A 242 22.49 11.74 16.46
CA HIS A 242 22.04 11.60 17.85
C HIS A 242 23.02 12.14 18.90
N GLU A 243 24.20 12.61 18.49
CA GLU A 243 25.25 13.12 19.36
C GLU A 243 25.05 14.61 19.69
N ALA A 244 25.86 15.14 20.62
CA ALA A 244 25.85 16.57 20.96
C ALA A 244 26.10 17.49 19.74
N THR A 245 26.79 16.98 18.71
CA THR A 245 27.08 17.68 17.45
C THR A 245 25.97 17.54 16.40
N ALA A 246 24.88 16.84 16.69
CA ALA A 246 23.86 16.50 15.69
C ALA A 246 23.37 17.73 14.90
N GLU A 247 23.13 18.86 15.58
CA GLU A 247 22.65 20.08 14.93
C GLU A 247 23.68 20.69 13.97
N SER A 248 24.94 20.78 14.38
CA SER A 248 26.02 21.25 13.50
C SER A 248 26.27 20.29 12.33
N ASP A 249 26.20 18.99 12.60
CA ASP A 249 26.42 17.94 11.60
C ASP A 249 25.32 17.96 10.54
N ALA A 250 24.06 18.12 10.97
CA ALA A 250 22.93 18.26 10.05
C ALA A 250 23.03 19.50 9.17
N ARG A 251 23.49 20.63 9.72
CA ARG A 251 23.75 21.84 8.94
C ARG A 251 24.88 21.64 7.93
N ALA A 252 25.96 20.94 8.31
CA ALA A 252 27.05 20.62 7.40
C ALA A 252 26.57 19.71 6.25
N ILE A 253 25.83 18.64 6.57
CA ILE A 253 25.21 17.75 5.57
C ILE A 253 24.30 18.56 4.63
N ALA A 254 23.44 19.41 5.19
CA ALA A 254 22.54 20.24 4.41
C ALA A 254 23.31 21.22 3.50
N ALA A 255 24.36 21.88 3.98
CA ALA A 255 25.22 22.74 3.18
C ALA A 255 25.85 21.99 2.00
N TYR A 256 26.37 20.78 2.23
CA TYR A 256 26.86 19.93 1.15
C TYR A 256 25.77 19.58 0.14
N LEU A 257 24.62 19.07 0.59
CA LEU A 257 23.50 18.72 -0.29
C LEU A 257 22.97 19.96 -1.06
N GLY A 258 22.92 21.12 -0.42
CA GLY A 258 22.55 22.40 -1.02
C GLY A 258 23.51 22.88 -2.11
N SER A 259 24.78 22.47 -2.04
CA SER A 259 25.78 22.75 -3.09
C SER A 259 25.59 21.90 -4.35
N LEU A 260 24.84 20.79 -4.26
CA LEU A 260 24.61 19.87 -5.38
C LEU A 260 23.54 20.40 -6.34
N LYS A 261 23.97 21.29 -7.24
CA LYS A 261 23.10 22.00 -8.20
C LYS A 261 23.24 21.50 -9.64
N SER A 262 23.48 20.21 -9.84
CA SER A 262 23.49 19.62 -11.19
C SER A 262 22.09 19.66 -11.80
N GLY A 263 21.97 20.15 -13.05
CA GLY A 263 20.71 20.20 -13.80
C GLY A 263 20.34 21.60 -14.30
N GLN A 264 19.14 21.72 -14.85
CA GLN A 264 18.62 23.00 -15.33
C GLN A 264 18.19 23.89 -14.17
N PRO A 265 18.42 25.21 -14.24
CA PRO A 265 17.88 26.16 -13.27
C PRO A 265 16.36 26.05 -13.12
N VAL A 266 15.88 26.32 -11.91
CA VAL A 266 14.45 26.32 -11.62
C VAL A 266 13.78 27.47 -12.39
N LYS A 267 12.77 27.16 -13.20
CA LYS A 267 11.96 28.18 -13.87
C LYS A 267 11.15 28.97 -12.83
N PRO A 268 11.18 30.31 -12.84
CA PRO A 268 10.33 31.11 -11.97
C PRO A 268 8.85 30.82 -12.21
N VAL A 269 8.06 30.78 -11.13
CA VAL A 269 6.61 30.67 -11.17
C VAL A 269 6.04 31.88 -10.43
N PRO A 270 5.23 32.73 -11.08
CA PRO A 270 4.62 33.86 -10.41
C PRO A 270 3.57 33.38 -9.40
N VAL A 271 3.51 34.05 -8.25
CA VAL A 271 2.54 33.80 -7.18
C VAL A 271 1.62 35.02 -7.10
N ASP A 272 0.77 35.16 -8.10
CA ASP A 272 -0.22 36.23 -8.24
C ASP A 272 -1.65 35.71 -8.01
N ALA A 273 -2.61 36.64 -7.92
CA ALA A 273 -4.01 36.32 -7.58
C ALA A 273 -4.67 35.35 -8.58
N ASP A 274 -4.38 35.49 -9.87
CA ASP A 274 -4.96 34.64 -10.92
C ASP A 274 -4.41 33.22 -10.84
N ALA A 275 -3.08 33.08 -10.68
CA ALA A 275 -2.43 31.78 -10.52
C ALA A 275 -2.91 31.06 -9.24
N ILE A 276 -3.05 31.79 -8.14
CA ILE A 276 -3.57 31.25 -6.87
C ILE A 276 -5.01 30.75 -7.03
N SER A 277 -5.89 31.55 -7.65
CA SER A 277 -7.28 31.19 -7.89
C SER A 277 -7.41 29.93 -8.77
N ALA A 278 -6.65 29.88 -9.87
CA ALA A 278 -6.60 28.71 -10.73
C ALA A 278 -6.06 27.46 -9.99
N GLY A 279 -5.04 27.63 -9.16
CA GLY A 279 -4.47 26.57 -8.34
C GLY A 279 -5.45 26.02 -7.31
N GLN A 280 -6.21 26.90 -6.65
CA GLN A 280 -7.24 26.51 -5.69
C GLN A 280 -8.36 25.69 -6.37
N ALA A 281 -8.78 26.07 -7.57
CA ALA A 281 -9.75 25.31 -8.36
C ALA A 281 -9.22 23.90 -8.68
N LEU A 282 -7.97 23.80 -9.15
CA LEU A 282 -7.31 22.52 -9.43
C LEU A 282 -7.18 21.65 -8.18
N TYR A 283 -6.81 22.23 -7.03
CA TYR A 283 -6.68 21.51 -5.76
C TYR A 283 -7.98 20.79 -5.37
N LYS A 284 -9.13 21.44 -5.61
CA LYS A 284 -10.46 20.86 -5.40
C LYS A 284 -10.80 19.80 -6.46
N GLN A 285 -10.62 20.13 -7.75
CA GLN A 285 -10.96 19.23 -8.86
C GLN A 285 -10.17 17.92 -8.85
N LEU A 286 -8.90 17.95 -8.45
CA LEU A 286 -8.02 16.79 -8.34
C LEU A 286 -8.15 16.06 -6.99
N ASN A 287 -9.04 16.53 -6.12
CA ASN A 287 -9.28 15.99 -4.79
C ASN A 287 -7.99 15.88 -3.94
N CYS A 288 -7.11 16.89 -4.01
CA CYS A 288 -5.83 16.89 -3.28
C CYS A 288 -6.03 16.81 -1.76
N ALA A 289 -7.12 17.40 -1.25
CA ALA A 289 -7.51 17.38 0.15
C ALA A 289 -7.78 15.97 0.71
N ALA A 290 -7.97 14.96 -0.15
CA ALA A 290 -8.14 13.57 0.29
C ALA A 290 -6.87 12.98 0.92
N CYS A 291 -5.70 13.50 0.54
CA CYS A 291 -4.40 13.06 1.06
C CYS A 291 -3.63 14.17 1.77
N HIS A 292 -3.98 15.45 1.56
CA HIS A 292 -3.26 16.59 2.08
C HIS A 292 -4.11 17.45 3.01
N ALA A 293 -3.44 18.09 3.97
CA ALA A 293 -4.01 19.15 4.80
C ALA A 293 -3.20 20.44 4.58
N LEU A 294 -3.90 21.56 4.42
CA LEU A 294 -3.28 22.89 4.33
C LEU A 294 -2.84 23.38 5.72
N GLU A 295 -2.00 24.43 5.79
CA GLU A 295 -1.43 24.90 7.07
C GLU A 295 -2.49 25.32 8.09
N LYS A 296 -3.56 25.98 7.61
CA LYS A 296 -4.64 26.47 8.46
C LYS A 296 -5.68 25.40 8.80
N GLU A 297 -5.53 24.19 8.26
CA GLU A 297 -6.43 23.08 8.53
C GLU A 297 -5.91 22.25 9.73
N PRO A 298 -6.80 21.66 10.54
CA PRO A 298 -6.37 20.79 11.61
C PRO A 298 -5.62 19.56 11.05
N ALA A 299 -4.60 19.11 11.77
CA ALA A 299 -3.94 17.86 11.45
C ALA A 299 -4.95 16.71 11.44
N ALA A 300 -5.03 15.99 10.32
CA ALA A 300 -5.93 14.86 10.15
C ALA A 300 -5.14 13.55 10.03
N PRO A 301 -5.55 12.47 10.74
CA PRO A 301 -4.94 11.16 10.60
C PRO A 301 -4.88 10.72 9.13
N GLY A 302 -3.73 10.19 8.71
CA GLY A 302 -3.52 9.70 7.34
C GLY A 302 -3.24 10.78 6.28
N LYS A 303 -3.41 12.07 6.58
CA LYS A 303 -3.11 13.18 5.66
C LYS A 303 -1.70 13.75 5.87
N LEU A 304 -1.12 14.26 4.79
CA LEU A 304 0.17 14.95 4.79
C LEU A 304 -0.03 16.47 4.82
N ALA A 305 0.48 17.11 5.87
CA ALA A 305 0.49 18.57 5.98
C ALA A 305 1.36 19.23 4.89
N LEU A 306 0.85 20.32 4.31
CA LEU A 306 1.50 21.06 3.21
C LEU A 306 2.09 22.41 3.64
N GLY A 307 1.88 22.86 4.87
CA GLY A 307 2.29 24.20 5.27
C GLY A 307 3.79 24.49 5.26
N GLN A 308 4.62 23.46 5.10
CA GLN A 308 6.07 23.63 4.89
C GLN A 308 6.46 23.77 3.41
N ALA A 309 5.52 23.96 2.47
CA ALA A 309 5.83 23.96 1.03
C ALA A 309 6.90 25.00 0.65
N GLN A 310 6.78 26.25 1.14
CA GLN A 310 7.78 27.30 0.90
C GLN A 310 9.17 26.87 1.38
N ARG A 311 9.31 26.46 2.64
CA ARG A 311 10.59 25.98 3.20
C ARG A 311 11.15 24.76 2.49
N LYS A 312 10.29 23.78 2.20
CA LYS A 312 10.70 22.50 1.61
C LYS A 312 11.24 22.67 0.20
N PHE A 313 10.62 23.51 -0.62
CA PHE A 313 10.99 23.64 -2.04
C PHE A 313 11.85 24.87 -2.32
N GLY A 314 11.82 25.90 -1.45
CA GLY A 314 12.53 27.16 -1.60
C GLY A 314 11.95 28.08 -2.68
N GLN A 315 11.48 27.51 -3.80
CA GLN A 315 10.94 28.23 -4.95
C GLN A 315 9.68 27.54 -5.48
N ALA A 316 8.67 28.31 -5.88
CA ALA A 316 7.43 27.76 -6.44
C ALA A 316 7.69 26.92 -7.71
N GLY A 317 8.68 27.31 -8.51
CA GLY A 317 9.12 26.53 -9.67
C GLY A 317 9.62 25.12 -9.34
N ALA A 318 10.29 24.94 -8.19
CA ALA A 318 10.76 23.62 -7.77
C ALA A 318 9.60 22.72 -7.35
N LEU A 319 8.54 23.30 -6.76
CA LEU A 319 7.28 22.58 -6.49
C LEU A 319 6.54 22.26 -7.79
N SER A 320 6.44 23.19 -8.73
CA SER A 320 5.85 22.93 -10.04
C SER A 320 6.55 21.78 -10.77
N ALA A 321 7.88 21.79 -10.84
CA ALA A 321 8.66 20.70 -11.46
C ALA A 321 8.40 19.34 -10.79
N PHE A 322 8.27 19.33 -9.46
CA PHE A 322 7.89 18.12 -8.72
C PHE A 322 6.48 17.64 -9.05
N LEU A 323 5.50 18.54 -9.14
CA LEU A 323 4.10 18.20 -9.43
C LEU A 323 3.92 17.64 -10.85
N GLN A 324 4.75 18.06 -11.81
CA GLN A 324 4.75 17.54 -13.18
C GLN A 324 5.28 16.09 -13.26
N ASN A 325 6.27 15.73 -12.43
CA ASN A 325 6.86 14.40 -12.43
C ASN A 325 7.37 13.99 -11.03
N PRO A 326 6.48 13.60 -10.10
CA PRO A 326 6.84 13.31 -8.71
C PRO A 326 7.88 12.20 -8.55
N GLN A 327 7.89 11.23 -9.48
CA GLN A 327 8.73 10.03 -9.44
C GLN A 327 10.14 10.24 -10.00
N SER A 328 10.43 11.38 -10.62
CA SER A 328 11.71 11.72 -11.28
C SER A 328 12.96 11.40 -10.45
N HIS A 329 12.91 11.67 -9.14
CA HIS A 329 14.04 11.44 -8.23
C HIS A 329 13.78 10.35 -7.20
N TYR A 330 12.60 9.72 -7.22
CA TYR A 330 12.22 8.64 -6.33
C TYR A 330 11.08 7.83 -6.93
N LYS A 331 11.42 6.73 -7.61
CA LYS A 331 10.47 5.86 -8.31
C LYS A 331 9.30 5.37 -7.45
N TRP A 332 9.55 5.07 -6.17
CA TRP A 332 8.54 4.56 -5.23
C TRP A 332 7.82 5.65 -4.44
N ILE A 333 7.88 6.90 -4.89
CA ILE A 333 7.19 8.00 -4.21
C ILE A 333 5.69 7.72 -4.05
N ARG A 334 5.14 8.16 -2.91
CA ARG A 334 3.71 8.02 -2.57
C ARG A 334 2.83 9.04 -3.30
N MET A 335 3.35 10.23 -3.60
CA MET A 335 2.65 11.23 -4.40
C MET A 335 2.47 10.68 -5.82
N PRO A 336 1.23 10.44 -6.29
CA PRO A 336 1.02 9.86 -7.59
C PRO A 336 1.16 10.91 -8.69
N ASN A 337 1.34 10.45 -9.93
CA ASN A 337 1.54 11.35 -11.06
C ASN A 337 0.19 11.68 -11.72
N PHE A 338 -0.26 12.92 -11.59
CA PHE A 338 -1.49 13.40 -12.22
C PHE A 338 -1.31 13.80 -13.69
N ALA A 339 -0.11 13.65 -14.26
CA ALA A 339 0.23 14.10 -15.61
C ALA A 339 -0.19 15.57 -15.83
N LEU A 340 0.21 16.44 -14.89
CA LEU A 340 -0.13 17.86 -14.92
C LEU A 340 0.65 18.56 -16.04
N ALA A 341 -0.04 19.38 -16.82
CA ALA A 341 0.62 20.30 -17.72
C ALA A 341 1.40 21.36 -16.93
N GLU A 342 2.42 21.98 -17.53
CA GLU A 342 3.25 23.00 -16.88
C GLU A 342 2.41 24.14 -16.27
N LYS A 343 1.37 24.61 -16.99
CA LYS A 343 0.45 25.64 -16.49
C LYS A 343 -0.35 25.18 -15.26
N GLU A 344 -0.86 23.94 -15.27
CA GLU A 344 -1.60 23.37 -14.13
C GLU A 344 -0.69 23.25 -12.90
N ALA A 345 0.54 22.77 -13.09
CA ALA A 345 1.52 22.61 -12.03
C ALA A 345 1.99 23.97 -11.47
N ASN A 346 2.13 24.99 -12.32
CA ASN A 346 2.47 26.35 -11.90
C ASN A 346 1.36 26.95 -11.02
N ALA A 347 0.11 26.84 -11.45
CA ALA A 347 -1.04 27.35 -10.69
C ALA A 347 -1.16 26.66 -9.32
N LEU A 348 -1.06 25.32 -9.29
CA LEU A 348 -1.04 24.57 -8.02
C LEU A 348 0.14 24.95 -7.13
N ALA A 349 1.34 25.15 -7.70
CA ALA A 349 2.50 25.58 -6.94
C ALA A 349 2.30 26.98 -6.32
N ALA A 350 1.72 27.93 -7.08
CA ALA A 350 1.40 29.27 -6.59
C ALA A 350 0.42 29.22 -5.41
N PHE A 351 -0.69 28.50 -5.56
CA PHE A 351 -1.67 28.31 -4.48
C PHE A 351 -1.07 27.65 -3.23
N LEU A 352 -0.30 26.58 -3.39
CA LEU A 352 0.31 25.90 -2.24
C LEU A 352 1.41 26.74 -1.58
N PHE A 353 2.06 27.64 -2.32
CA PHE A 353 2.99 28.60 -1.76
C PHE A 353 2.27 29.72 -1.00
N SER A 354 1.09 30.18 -1.45
CA SER A 354 0.31 31.19 -0.73
C SER A 354 -0.30 30.66 0.57
N GLU A 355 -0.58 29.36 0.63
CA GLU A 355 -1.13 28.68 1.82
C GLU A 355 -0.07 28.20 2.82
N ALA A 356 1.22 28.29 2.47
CA ALA A 356 2.31 27.81 3.32
C ALA A 356 2.78 28.84 4.34
N ALA A 357 3.34 28.36 5.44
CA ALA A 357 4.01 29.20 6.41
C ALA A 357 5.23 29.89 5.76
N PRO A 358 5.48 31.19 6.03
CA PRO A 358 6.61 31.92 5.50
C PRO A 358 7.93 31.20 5.78
N ALA A 359 8.78 31.04 4.76
CA ALA A 359 10.12 30.53 4.97
C ALA A 359 10.99 31.55 5.73
N LYS A 360 11.80 31.08 6.68
CA LYS A 360 12.84 31.91 7.30
C LYS A 360 13.96 32.11 6.27
N THR A 361 14.43 33.35 6.12
CA THR A 361 15.41 33.76 5.11
C THR A 361 16.87 33.52 5.53
N ASP A 362 17.14 32.48 6.32
CA ASP A 362 18.52 32.18 6.71
C ASP A 362 19.12 31.22 5.68
N SER A 363 19.89 31.77 4.74
CA SER A 363 20.70 30.95 3.84
C SER A 363 21.86 30.35 4.64
N PRO A 364 22.01 29.01 4.69
CA PRO A 364 23.16 28.41 5.34
C PRO A 364 24.44 28.79 4.61
N ASP A 365 25.47 29.10 5.40
CA ASP A 365 26.78 29.53 4.92
C ASP A 365 27.30 28.64 3.79
N SER A 366 27.75 29.28 2.70
CA SER A 366 28.52 28.67 1.62
C SER A 366 29.97 28.35 2.03
N ASP A 367 30.20 28.06 3.31
CA ASP A 367 31.52 27.78 3.88
C ASP A 367 32.04 26.44 3.35
N ALA A 368 33.14 26.51 2.59
CA ALA A 368 33.79 25.36 1.98
C ALA A 368 34.17 24.28 3.02
N SER A 369 34.53 24.68 4.24
CA SER A 369 34.86 23.76 5.34
C SER A 369 33.63 22.96 5.77
N LYS A 370 32.47 23.62 5.94
CA LYS A 370 31.19 22.97 6.28
C LYS A 370 30.72 22.02 5.18
N ILE A 371 30.89 22.42 3.91
CA ILE A 371 30.57 21.57 2.75
C ILE A 371 31.45 20.30 2.74
N ALA A 372 32.75 20.44 2.98
CA ALA A 372 33.66 19.30 3.04
C ALA A 372 33.32 18.34 4.20
N ALA A 373 33.01 18.88 5.38
CA ALA A 373 32.54 18.09 6.53
C ALA A 373 31.24 17.34 6.22
N GLY A 374 30.25 18.02 5.64
CA GLY A 374 28.99 17.43 5.23
C GLY A 374 29.15 16.30 4.21
N LYS A 375 30.03 16.47 3.23
CA LYS A 375 30.36 15.42 2.25
C LYS A 375 30.88 14.15 2.91
N LYS A 376 31.81 14.29 3.87
CA LYS A 376 32.36 13.16 4.63
C LYS A 376 31.27 12.44 5.44
N MET A 377 30.36 13.19 6.06
CA MET A 377 29.26 12.60 6.82
C MET A 377 28.28 11.83 5.94
N VAL A 378 27.95 12.32 4.74
CA VAL A 378 27.08 11.60 3.79
C VAL A 378 27.65 10.21 3.46
N SER A 379 28.97 10.08 3.28
CA SER A 379 29.61 8.77 3.02
C SER A 379 29.71 7.88 4.25
N SER A 380 29.86 8.45 5.45
CA SER A 380 30.20 7.68 6.66
C SER A 380 29.05 7.44 7.62
N GLN A 381 27.90 8.11 7.48
CA GLN A 381 26.74 8.00 8.38
C GLN A 381 25.63 7.11 7.81
N GLY A 382 25.89 6.33 6.75
CA GLY A 382 24.91 5.38 6.19
C GLY A 382 23.84 6.00 5.30
N CYS A 383 23.94 7.29 4.95
CA CYS A 383 23.02 7.94 4.02
C CYS A 383 22.96 7.21 2.67
N LEU A 384 24.12 6.77 2.19
CA LEU A 384 24.30 6.09 0.90
C LEU A 384 23.83 4.62 0.89
N ASN A 385 23.43 4.04 2.03
CA ASN A 385 22.75 2.74 2.03
C ASN A 385 21.38 2.80 1.36
N CYS A 386 20.73 3.97 1.44
CA CYS A 386 19.38 4.17 0.91
C CYS A 386 19.35 5.19 -0.24
N HIS A 387 20.12 6.27 -0.15
CA HIS A 387 20.12 7.35 -1.13
C HIS A 387 21.18 7.13 -2.21
N SER A 388 20.84 7.38 -3.47
CA SER A 388 21.78 7.24 -4.59
C SER A 388 22.60 8.52 -4.83
N MET A 389 23.91 8.35 -4.99
CA MET A 389 24.89 9.37 -5.40
C MET A 389 26.16 8.69 -5.94
N LYS A 390 26.91 9.38 -6.81
CA LYS A 390 28.29 9.01 -7.18
C LYS A 390 29.28 9.38 -6.07
N LEU A 391 29.21 8.69 -4.94
CA LEU A 391 30.14 8.82 -3.81
C LEU A 391 30.32 7.44 -3.17
N GLU A 392 31.52 7.13 -2.70
CA GLU A 392 31.80 5.87 -2.02
C GLU A 392 31.07 5.81 -0.66
N ASN A 393 30.51 4.64 -0.35
CA ASN A 393 29.83 4.39 0.92
C ASN A 393 30.76 3.62 1.86
N SER A 394 31.09 4.23 2.99
CA SER A 394 32.00 3.63 3.98
C SER A 394 31.28 3.11 5.21
N PHE A 395 29.95 3.18 5.27
CA PHE A 395 29.17 2.73 6.41
C PHE A 395 28.67 1.29 6.21
N SER A 396 28.88 0.44 7.21
CA SER A 396 28.39 -0.94 7.24
C SER A 396 27.96 -1.35 8.64
N VAL A 397 27.08 -2.35 8.71
CA VAL A 397 26.63 -2.96 9.97
C VAL A 397 26.66 -4.48 9.83
N ALA A 398 26.82 -5.17 10.96
CA ALA A 398 26.75 -6.62 11.01
C ALA A 398 25.34 -7.15 10.69
N ALA A 399 25.23 -8.44 10.39
CA ALA A 399 23.94 -9.12 10.24
C ALA A 399 23.10 -9.06 11.53
N ILE A 400 21.78 -9.11 11.40
CA ILE A 400 20.85 -9.10 12.53
C ILE A 400 20.86 -10.48 13.20
N SER A 401 21.70 -10.65 14.23
CA SER A 401 21.79 -11.89 15.02
C SER A 401 20.94 -11.86 16.30
N ASP A 402 20.70 -10.68 16.87
CA ASP A 402 19.94 -10.49 18.11
C ASP A 402 18.91 -9.37 17.96
N SER A 403 17.63 -9.74 17.87
CA SER A 403 16.51 -8.80 17.69
C SER A 403 16.12 -8.03 18.96
N ALA A 404 16.75 -8.32 20.11
CA ALA A 404 16.60 -7.54 21.34
C ALA A 404 17.60 -6.35 21.42
N LYS A 405 18.51 -6.21 20.46
CA LYS A 405 19.54 -5.17 20.42
C LYS A 405 19.34 -4.17 19.28
N GLY A 406 20.17 -3.13 19.28
CA GLY A 406 20.22 -2.12 18.23
C GLY A 406 18.90 -1.36 18.08
N CYS A 407 18.48 -1.13 16.84
CA CYS A 407 17.26 -0.39 16.51
C CYS A 407 15.97 -1.05 17.05
N LEU A 408 16.03 -2.35 17.34
CA LEU A 408 14.89 -3.12 17.83
C LEU A 408 14.87 -3.24 19.34
N ALA A 409 15.85 -2.75 20.08
CA ALA A 409 15.85 -2.81 21.55
C ALA A 409 14.67 -2.07 22.18
N ASP A 410 14.30 -2.45 23.41
CA ASP A 410 13.25 -1.75 24.16
C ASP A 410 13.67 -0.30 24.50
N SER A 411 14.97 -0.14 24.77
CA SER A 411 15.64 1.16 24.95
C SER A 411 16.90 1.20 24.08
N PRO A 412 16.80 1.66 22.82
CA PRO A 412 17.95 1.73 21.93
C PRO A 412 19.03 2.69 22.46
N ALA A 413 20.30 2.29 22.34
CA ALA A 413 21.43 3.10 22.75
C ALA A 413 21.53 4.40 21.93
N GLY A 414 22.20 5.42 22.49
CA GLY A 414 22.33 6.76 21.89
C GLY A 414 22.83 6.75 20.45
N SER A 415 23.80 5.88 20.14
CA SER A 415 24.45 5.75 18.83
C SER A 415 23.65 4.97 17.78
N THR A 416 22.45 4.47 18.10
CA THR A 416 21.62 3.69 17.17
C THR A 416 20.75 4.59 16.30
N VAL A 417 20.61 4.24 15.02
CA VAL A 417 19.72 4.91 14.06
C VAL A 417 18.26 4.86 14.56
N ARG A 418 17.57 6.01 14.60
CA ARG A 418 16.21 6.10 15.16
C ARG A 418 15.14 6.16 14.10
N PHE A 419 14.50 5.01 13.85
CA PHE A 419 13.30 4.90 13.02
C PHE A 419 12.01 5.37 13.71
N GLY A 420 12.03 5.55 15.04
CA GLY A 420 10.86 5.94 15.82
C GLY A 420 9.75 4.88 15.78
N LEU A 421 10.12 3.60 15.89
CA LEU A 421 9.19 2.47 15.89
C LEU A 421 8.35 2.46 17.16
N ALA A 422 7.05 2.24 17.02
CA ALA A 422 6.18 2.02 18.16
C ALA A 422 6.49 0.67 18.84
N ALA A 423 5.95 0.43 20.04
CA ALA A 423 6.23 -0.81 20.78
C ALA A 423 5.69 -2.04 20.05
N GLU A 424 4.47 -1.95 19.54
CA GLU A 424 3.80 -2.96 18.73
C GLU A 424 4.53 -3.24 17.41
N GLU A 425 5.14 -2.21 16.80
CA GLU A 425 5.94 -2.37 15.59
C GLU A 425 7.23 -3.14 15.86
N ARG A 426 7.89 -2.88 17.00
CA ARG A 426 9.07 -3.65 17.44
C ARG A 426 8.72 -5.11 17.72
N VAL A 427 7.59 -5.37 18.38
CA VAL A 427 7.11 -6.74 18.61
C VAL A 427 6.86 -7.47 17.29
N ALA A 428 6.17 -6.83 16.33
CA ALA A 428 5.92 -7.41 15.02
C ALA A 428 7.22 -7.67 14.23
N LEU A 429 8.18 -6.75 14.27
CA LEU A 429 9.50 -6.91 13.63
C LEU A 429 10.31 -8.06 14.26
N ARG A 430 10.34 -8.16 15.59
CA ARG A 430 11.04 -9.25 16.30
C ARG A 430 10.41 -10.62 15.97
N LEU A 431 9.07 -10.71 16.00
CA LEU A 431 8.35 -11.92 15.61
C LEU A 431 8.68 -12.32 14.17
N PHE A 432 8.61 -11.36 13.25
CA PHE A 432 8.93 -11.57 11.84
C PHE A 432 10.38 -12.01 11.62
N LEU A 433 11.35 -11.38 12.27
CA LEU A 433 12.77 -11.76 12.11
C LEU A 433 13.05 -13.17 12.64
N LYS A 434 12.31 -13.59 13.67
CA LYS A 434 12.42 -14.92 14.27
C LYS A 434 11.76 -16.01 13.43
N GLU A 435 10.55 -15.75 12.93
CA GLU A 435 9.68 -16.81 12.38
C GLU A 435 9.26 -16.60 10.92
N GLY A 436 9.42 -15.39 10.38
CA GLY A 436 8.90 -15.00 9.07
C GLY A 436 9.95 -14.60 8.05
N ARG A 437 11.24 -14.64 8.38
CA ARG A 437 12.31 -14.06 7.55
C ARG A 437 12.41 -14.68 6.16
N GLU A 438 12.18 -15.99 6.03
CA GLU A 438 12.18 -16.71 4.75
C GLU A 438 11.12 -16.19 3.77
N SER A 439 10.01 -15.65 4.29
CA SER A 439 8.94 -15.07 3.46
C SER A 439 9.42 -13.90 2.60
N LEU A 440 10.56 -13.28 2.90
CA LEU A 440 11.17 -12.25 2.05
C LEU A 440 11.58 -12.78 0.69
N GLY A 441 11.92 -14.06 0.59
CA GLY A 441 12.30 -14.73 -0.66
C GLY A 441 11.11 -15.01 -1.58
N GLN A 442 9.88 -14.85 -1.10
CA GLN A 442 8.67 -15.14 -1.85
C GLN A 442 7.98 -13.85 -2.31
N ALA A 443 7.60 -13.81 -3.59
CA ALA A 443 6.70 -12.77 -4.08
C ALA A 443 5.24 -13.18 -3.81
N SER A 444 4.39 -12.21 -3.47
CA SER A 444 2.94 -12.42 -3.46
C SER A 444 2.29 -11.17 -4.03
N LEU A 445 1.91 -11.21 -5.30
CA LEU A 445 1.32 -10.07 -5.98
C LEU A 445 -0.05 -9.70 -5.39
N ALA A 446 -0.83 -10.70 -4.96
CA ALA A 446 -2.08 -10.49 -4.25
C ALA A 446 -1.87 -9.67 -2.97
N GLU A 447 -0.91 -10.05 -2.12
CA GLU A 447 -0.63 -9.26 -0.91
C GLU A 447 0.09 -7.94 -1.19
N PHE A 448 0.91 -7.88 -2.25
CA PHE A 448 1.50 -6.63 -2.73
C PHE A 448 0.40 -5.63 -3.10
N ALA A 449 -0.62 -6.03 -3.86
CA ALA A 449 -1.74 -5.17 -4.21
C ALA A 449 -2.48 -4.66 -2.98
N LEU A 450 -2.74 -5.49 -1.97
CA LEU A 450 -3.36 -5.05 -0.71
C LEU A 450 -2.52 -3.95 -0.03
N ARG A 451 -1.22 -4.20 0.18
CA ARG A 451 -0.33 -3.24 0.86
C ARG A 451 -0.15 -1.95 0.07
N GLN A 452 0.09 -2.05 -1.23
CA GLN A 452 0.41 -0.89 -2.06
C GLN A 452 -0.81 0.01 -2.31
N THR A 453 -2.01 -0.56 -2.35
CA THR A 453 -3.25 0.22 -2.53
C THR A 453 -3.67 0.91 -1.23
N ASP A 454 -3.35 0.30 -0.08
CA ASP A 454 -3.44 0.94 1.23
C ASP A 454 -2.40 2.07 1.39
N ASP A 455 -1.12 1.80 1.13
CA ASP A 455 -0.05 2.83 1.16
C ASP A 455 -0.37 4.01 0.24
N SER A 456 -0.94 3.72 -0.95
CA SER A 456 -1.30 4.75 -1.94
C SER A 456 -2.64 5.45 -1.66
N ASN A 457 -3.34 5.12 -0.57
CA ASN A 457 -4.66 5.67 -0.22
C ASN A 457 -5.70 5.56 -1.34
N CYS A 458 -5.72 4.48 -2.13
CA CYS A 458 -6.65 4.37 -3.28
C CYS A 458 -8.13 4.53 -2.86
N ARG A 459 -8.47 4.10 -1.64
CA ARG A 459 -9.81 4.19 -1.05
C ARG A 459 -10.24 5.61 -0.67
N ASN A 460 -9.33 6.59 -0.65
CA ASN A 460 -9.72 7.98 -0.41
C ASN A 460 -10.44 8.61 -1.61
N CYS A 461 -10.34 7.98 -2.79
CA CYS A 461 -11.06 8.39 -4.00
C CYS A 461 -12.11 7.34 -4.42
N HIS A 462 -11.73 6.06 -4.43
CA HIS A 462 -12.59 4.98 -4.91
C HIS A 462 -13.77 4.71 -3.97
N GLY A 463 -14.99 4.97 -4.45
CA GLY A 463 -16.23 4.87 -3.66
C GLY A 463 -16.52 6.08 -2.77
N GLN A 464 -15.68 7.12 -2.81
CA GLN A 464 -15.87 8.37 -2.05
C GLN A 464 -16.30 9.54 -2.94
N MET A 465 -16.04 9.45 -4.24
CA MET A 465 -16.37 10.49 -5.21
C MET A 465 -17.43 9.98 -6.18
N GLU A 466 -18.33 10.88 -6.58
CA GLU A 466 -19.31 10.61 -7.62
C GLU A 466 -18.61 10.11 -8.89
N SER A 467 -19.25 9.14 -9.55
CA SER A 467 -18.73 8.49 -10.76
C SER A 467 -17.41 7.74 -10.60
N VAL A 468 -16.73 7.72 -9.44
CA VAL A 468 -15.53 6.89 -9.24
C VAL A 468 -15.93 5.54 -8.65
N PRO A 469 -15.65 4.42 -9.34
CA PRO A 469 -16.11 3.10 -8.91
C PRO A 469 -15.56 2.72 -7.54
N PRO A 470 -16.33 1.98 -6.71
CA PRO A 470 -15.84 1.39 -5.48
C PRO A 470 -14.59 0.55 -5.71
N PHE A 471 -13.69 0.53 -4.73
CA PHE A 471 -12.40 -0.12 -4.90
C PHE A 471 -12.53 -1.65 -5.05
N ASP A 472 -13.48 -2.25 -4.34
CA ASP A 472 -13.58 -3.70 -4.18
C ASP A 472 -13.99 -4.45 -5.45
N VAL A 473 -14.52 -3.74 -6.45
CA VAL A 473 -14.96 -4.32 -7.73
C VAL A 473 -13.91 -4.24 -8.84
N LEU A 474 -12.78 -3.53 -8.61
CA LEU A 474 -11.85 -3.19 -9.69
C LEU A 474 -11.12 -4.42 -10.24
N GLY A 475 -10.66 -5.32 -9.35
CA GLY A 475 -9.84 -6.46 -9.74
C GLY A 475 -10.59 -7.52 -10.55
N GLY A 476 -11.89 -7.66 -10.37
CA GLY A 476 -12.74 -8.56 -11.17
C GLY A 476 -13.28 -7.95 -12.47
N LYS A 477 -13.10 -6.63 -12.69
CA LYS A 477 -13.67 -5.91 -13.85
C LYS A 477 -12.66 -5.50 -14.90
N LEU A 478 -11.39 -5.35 -14.53
CA LEU A 478 -10.35 -4.81 -15.42
C LEU A 478 -9.38 -5.91 -15.84
N LYS A 479 -9.09 -5.97 -17.15
CA LYS A 479 -7.99 -6.79 -17.67
C LYS A 479 -6.66 -6.31 -17.05
N PRO A 480 -5.81 -7.20 -16.53
CA PRO A 480 -4.59 -6.78 -15.81
C PRO A 480 -3.63 -5.98 -16.70
N GLY A 481 -3.50 -6.30 -17.99
CA GLY A 481 -2.65 -5.55 -18.91
C GLY A 481 -3.18 -4.15 -19.23
N TRP A 482 -4.50 -3.97 -19.23
CA TRP A 482 -5.13 -2.64 -19.37
C TRP A 482 -4.97 -1.82 -18.08
N ALA A 483 -5.22 -2.44 -16.91
CA ALA A 483 -5.02 -1.81 -15.62
C ALA A 483 -3.57 -1.40 -15.39
N GLU A 484 -2.60 -2.21 -15.85
CA GLU A 484 -1.18 -1.86 -15.79
C GLU A 484 -0.87 -0.62 -16.63
N LYS A 485 -1.37 -0.51 -17.87
CA LYS A 485 -1.21 0.70 -18.71
C LYS A 485 -1.84 1.93 -18.08
N LEU A 486 -3.03 1.79 -17.48
CA LEU A 486 -3.69 2.86 -16.74
C LEU A 486 -2.81 3.34 -15.56
N LEU A 487 -2.32 2.42 -14.74
CA LEU A 487 -1.47 2.74 -13.58
C LEU A 487 -0.07 3.19 -13.97
N LEU A 488 0.44 2.84 -15.15
CA LEU A 488 1.67 3.41 -15.70
C LEU A 488 1.48 4.84 -16.19
N GLY A 489 0.25 5.24 -16.52
CA GLY A 489 -0.05 6.50 -17.20
C GLY A 489 0.26 6.45 -18.71
N THR A 490 0.25 5.26 -19.31
CA THR A 490 0.64 5.04 -20.72
C THR A 490 -0.54 4.65 -21.62
N LEU A 491 -1.77 4.80 -21.14
CA LEU A 491 -2.98 4.47 -21.92
C LEU A 491 -3.20 5.38 -23.15
N GLY A 492 -2.49 6.50 -23.23
CA GLY A 492 -2.62 7.49 -24.31
C GLY A 492 -3.77 8.47 -24.04
N GLU A 493 -5.00 7.98 -24.09
CA GLU A 493 -6.20 8.78 -23.78
C GLU A 493 -6.76 8.47 -22.39
N ARG A 494 -7.34 9.50 -21.76
CA ARG A 494 -8.02 9.31 -20.47
C ARG A 494 -9.29 8.49 -20.71
N PRO A 495 -9.58 7.44 -19.94
CA PRO A 495 -10.82 6.67 -20.11
C PRO A 495 -12.11 7.48 -19.94
N ARG A 496 -12.04 8.59 -19.18
CA ARG A 496 -13.17 9.45 -18.85
C ARG A 496 -12.75 10.92 -18.93
N PRO A 497 -12.56 11.46 -20.15
CA PRO A 497 -12.03 12.82 -20.33
C PRO A 497 -12.98 13.91 -19.81
N TRP A 498 -14.27 13.61 -19.67
CA TRP A 498 -15.28 14.52 -19.11
C TRP A 498 -15.25 14.61 -17.58
N LEU A 499 -14.57 13.69 -16.87
CA LEU A 499 -14.45 13.78 -15.42
C LEU A 499 -13.31 14.71 -15.03
N HIS A 500 -13.61 15.72 -14.20
CA HIS A 500 -12.59 16.60 -13.63
C HIS A 500 -11.64 15.83 -12.71
N ALA A 501 -12.18 14.88 -11.92
CA ALA A 501 -11.37 13.96 -11.13
C ALA A 501 -10.52 13.09 -12.07
N ARG A 502 -9.21 13.09 -11.83
CA ARG A 502 -8.23 12.40 -12.68
C ARG A 502 -7.69 11.18 -11.97
N MET A 503 -7.75 10.01 -12.62
CA MET A 503 -7.04 8.82 -12.14
C MET A 503 -5.53 9.06 -12.32
N PRO A 504 -4.73 9.12 -11.24
CA PRO A 504 -3.31 9.37 -11.37
C PRO A 504 -2.54 8.06 -11.62
N ALA A 505 -1.30 8.19 -12.10
CA ALA A 505 -0.41 7.06 -12.35
C ALA A 505 0.46 6.73 -11.12
N PHE A 506 0.79 5.45 -10.99
CA PHE A 506 1.62 4.83 -9.96
C PHE A 506 2.70 3.92 -10.59
N PRO A 507 3.67 4.46 -11.36
CA PRO A 507 4.47 3.64 -12.27
C PRO A 507 5.24 2.49 -11.60
N ALA A 508 5.88 2.73 -10.44
CA ALA A 508 6.64 1.69 -9.74
C ALA A 508 5.77 0.55 -9.16
N ARG A 509 4.45 0.77 -9.02
CA ARG A 509 3.51 -0.19 -8.44
C ARG A 509 2.60 -0.82 -9.49
N ALA A 510 2.58 -0.30 -10.73
CA ALA A 510 1.57 -0.56 -11.73
C ALA A 510 1.38 -2.05 -12.04
N SER A 511 2.45 -2.76 -12.40
CA SER A 511 2.37 -4.20 -12.73
C SER A 511 1.88 -5.03 -11.54
N GLY A 512 2.48 -4.82 -10.36
CA GLY A 512 2.16 -5.60 -9.17
C GLY A 512 0.74 -5.36 -8.65
N VAL A 513 0.25 -4.11 -8.70
CA VAL A 513 -1.13 -3.77 -8.31
C VAL A 513 -2.12 -4.34 -9.32
N ALA A 514 -1.89 -4.16 -10.64
CA ALA A 514 -2.81 -4.64 -11.66
C ALA A 514 -2.97 -6.18 -11.62
N LYS A 515 -1.86 -6.90 -11.59
CA LYS A 515 -1.83 -8.37 -11.50
C LYS A 515 -2.38 -8.86 -10.17
N GLY A 516 -1.95 -8.25 -9.07
CA GLY A 516 -2.38 -8.65 -7.73
C GLY A 516 -3.87 -8.45 -7.49
N LEU A 517 -4.47 -7.36 -8.01
CA LEU A 517 -5.92 -7.15 -7.92
C LEU A 517 -6.70 -8.21 -8.70
N ALA A 518 -6.24 -8.59 -9.90
CA ALA A 518 -6.84 -9.70 -10.66
C ALA A 518 -6.78 -11.02 -9.88
N MET A 519 -5.60 -11.34 -9.31
CA MET A 519 -5.41 -12.58 -8.54
C MET A 519 -6.26 -12.63 -7.26
N LEU A 520 -6.40 -11.50 -6.54
CA LEU A 520 -7.32 -11.38 -5.40
C LEU A 520 -8.78 -11.64 -5.80
N ASN A 521 -9.11 -11.44 -7.08
CA ASN A 521 -10.43 -11.70 -7.62
C ASN A 521 -10.54 -13.05 -8.35
N GLY A 522 -9.60 -13.97 -8.11
CA GLY A 522 -9.64 -15.31 -8.71
C GLY A 522 -9.36 -15.35 -10.21
N HIS A 523 -8.79 -14.28 -10.79
CA HIS A 523 -8.44 -14.18 -12.20
C HIS A 523 -6.93 -14.27 -12.44
N SER A 524 -6.58 -14.67 -13.66
CA SER A 524 -5.18 -14.73 -14.11
C SER A 524 -4.52 -13.35 -14.06
N PRO A 525 -3.24 -13.26 -13.65
CA PRO A 525 -2.47 -12.02 -13.77
C PRO A 525 -2.12 -11.68 -15.23
N VAL A 526 -2.41 -12.58 -16.18
CA VAL A 526 -2.19 -12.36 -17.61
C VAL A 526 -3.53 -12.05 -18.28
N THR A 527 -3.54 -11.06 -19.16
CA THR A 527 -4.73 -10.76 -19.96
C THR A 527 -4.91 -11.85 -21.01
N PRO A 528 -6.06 -12.53 -21.05
CA PRO A 528 -6.33 -13.51 -22.09
C PRO A 528 -6.27 -12.86 -23.48
N GLU A 529 -5.75 -13.59 -24.47
CA GLU A 529 -5.86 -13.18 -25.86
C GLU A 529 -7.33 -13.07 -26.25
N GLU A 530 -7.69 -11.97 -26.91
CA GLU A 530 -9.05 -11.80 -27.40
C GLU A 530 -9.26 -12.67 -28.64
N PRO A 531 -10.38 -13.40 -28.74
CA PRO A 531 -10.71 -14.12 -29.96
C PRO A 531 -10.90 -13.12 -31.11
N ALA A 532 -10.70 -13.60 -32.34
CA ALA A 532 -10.93 -12.79 -33.53
C ALA A 532 -12.37 -12.23 -33.54
N LEU A 533 -12.50 -10.96 -33.93
CA LEU A 533 -13.81 -10.29 -34.04
C LEU A 533 -14.66 -11.01 -35.08
N ASP A 534 -15.83 -11.48 -34.66
CA ASP A 534 -16.85 -12.03 -35.55
C ASP A 534 -17.52 -10.88 -36.34
N PRO A 535 -17.33 -10.79 -37.67
CA PRO A 535 -17.84 -9.69 -38.46
C PRO A 535 -19.37 -9.56 -38.44
N GLU A 536 -20.10 -10.67 -38.31
CA GLU A 536 -21.56 -10.68 -38.28
C GLU A 536 -22.07 -10.17 -36.93
N LYS A 537 -21.47 -10.62 -35.82
CA LYS A 537 -21.76 -10.04 -34.49
C LYS A 537 -21.39 -8.57 -34.43
N ALA A 538 -20.31 -8.14 -35.07
CA ALA A 538 -19.93 -6.73 -35.15
C ALA A 538 -20.96 -5.89 -35.93
N LYS A 539 -21.55 -6.42 -37.01
CA LYS A 539 -22.66 -5.76 -37.72
C LYS A 539 -23.90 -5.61 -36.83
N ILE A 540 -24.26 -6.67 -36.11
CA ILE A 540 -25.39 -6.64 -35.15
C ILE A 540 -25.12 -5.60 -34.06
N GLY A 541 -23.93 -5.62 -33.45
CA GLY A 541 -23.51 -4.65 -32.44
C GLY A 541 -23.62 -3.22 -32.95
N ARG A 542 -23.12 -2.93 -34.17
CA ARG A 542 -23.27 -1.61 -34.81
C ARG A 542 -24.73 -1.19 -34.98
N LYS A 543 -25.62 -2.11 -35.38
CA LYS A 543 -27.05 -1.82 -35.49
C LYS A 543 -27.66 -1.49 -34.14
N LEU A 544 -27.31 -2.24 -33.10
CA LEU A 544 -27.82 -2.05 -31.73
C LEU A 544 -27.46 -0.69 -31.13
N VAL A 545 -26.25 -0.19 -31.37
CA VAL A 545 -25.77 1.12 -30.87
C VAL A 545 -26.05 2.28 -31.84
N SER A 546 -26.66 2.01 -33.00
CA SER A 546 -27.06 3.06 -33.93
C SER A 546 -28.28 3.83 -33.41
N ALA A 547 -28.55 5.01 -33.98
CA ALA A 547 -29.73 5.82 -33.65
C ALA A 547 -31.07 5.08 -33.85
N ASN A 548 -31.09 4.05 -34.70
CA ASN A 548 -32.26 3.20 -34.95
C ASN A 548 -32.22 1.86 -34.20
N GLY A 549 -31.27 1.72 -33.27
CA GLY A 549 -31.09 0.55 -32.42
C GLY A 549 -31.71 0.73 -31.04
N GLY A 550 -31.93 -0.38 -30.33
CA GLY A 550 -32.55 -0.37 -29.00
C GLY A 550 -31.65 0.10 -27.85
N PHE A 551 -30.37 0.42 -28.10
CA PHE A 551 -29.39 0.83 -27.09
C PHE A 551 -28.83 2.25 -27.32
N PHE A 552 -29.54 3.09 -28.07
CA PHE A 552 -29.20 4.51 -28.14
C PHE A 552 -29.63 5.18 -26.82
N CYS A 553 -28.70 5.29 -25.87
CA CYS A 553 -28.88 5.99 -24.60
C CYS A 553 -28.61 7.49 -24.75
#